data_AF-A0A7C0W3T2-F1
#
_entry.id   AF-A0A7C0W3T2-F1
#
_cell.length_a   1.000
_cell.length_b   1.000
_cell.length_c   1.000
_cell.angle_alpha   90.00
_cell.angle_beta   90.00
_cell.angle_gamma   90.00
#
_symmetry.space_group_name_H-M   'P 1'
#
loop_
_entity.id
_entity.type
_entity.pdbx_description
1 polymer ?
#
loop_
_entity_poly.entity_id
_entity_poly.type
_entity_poly.pdbx_seq_one_letter_code
_entity_poly.pdbx_strand_id
1 'polypeptide(L)' 'MNALETLETKIAECHRCSRLVEWRERVAVEKRAAFRDQEYWGRPVPGFGDPAARLLIVGLAPAAHGANR' A
#
# COMPACT_ATOMS: atom_id res chain seq x y z
N MET A 1 -4.88 -2.99 -20.86
CA MET A 1 -4.08 -2.49 -19.75
C MET A 1 -3.41 -1.19 -20.16
N ASN A 2 -3.69 -0.09 -19.49
CA ASN A 2 -2.99 1.19 -19.70
C ASN A 2 -1.67 1.22 -18.90
N ALA A 3 -0.88 2.28 -19.09
CA ALA A 3 0.42 2.41 -18.46
C ALA A 3 0.36 2.48 -16.92
N LEU A 4 -0.67 3.11 -16.35
CA LEU A 4 -0.86 3.19 -14.90
C LEU A 4 -1.25 1.83 -14.34
N GLU A 5 -2.20 1.13 -14.96
CA GLU A 5 -2.59 -0.23 -14.53
C GLU A 5 -1.39 -1.19 -14.53
N THR A 6 -0.51 -1.10 -15.53
CA THR A 6 0.72 -1.90 -15.58
C THR A 6 1.69 -1.55 -14.46
N LEU A 7 1.77 -0.28 -14.09
CA LEU A 7 2.62 0.19 -12.99
C LEU A 7 2.05 -0.23 -11.63
N GLU A 8 0.74 -0.16 -11.44
CA GLU A 8 0.04 -0.56 -10.22
C GLU A 8 0.30 -2.04 -9.91
N THR A 9 0.21 -2.93 -10.90
CA THR A 9 0.56 -4.36 -10.74
C THR A 9 2.02 -4.54 -10.31
N LYS A 10 2.96 -3.88 -11.01
CA LYS A 10 4.39 -3.94 -10.66
C LYS A 10 4.68 -3.43 -9.26
N ILE A 11 3.97 -2.38 -8.82
CA ILE A 11 4.08 -1.85 -7.47
C ILE A 11 3.55 -2.87 -6.46
N ALA A 12 2.35 -3.41 -6.66
CA ALA A 12 1.69 -4.34 -5.75
C ALA A 12 2.49 -5.64 -5.51
N GLU A 13 3.28 -6.07 -6.51
CA GLU A 13 4.11 -7.28 -6.43
C GLU A 13 5.54 -7.02 -5.91
N CYS A 14 5.89 -5.77 -5.63
CA CYS A 14 7.25 -5.38 -5.25
C CYS A 14 7.64 -5.86 -3.84
N HIS A 15 8.81 -6.50 -3.77
CA HIS A 15 9.42 -7.04 -2.55
C HIS A 15 10.90 -6.63 -2.39
N ARG A 16 11.33 -5.55 -3.06
CA ARG A 16 12.75 -5.13 -3.11
C ARG A 16 13.35 -4.68 -1.78
N CYS A 17 12.52 -4.29 -0.81
CA CYS A 17 12.96 -3.73 0.47
C CYS A 17 12.62 -4.69 1.62
N SER A 18 13.51 -5.64 1.92
CA SER A 18 13.28 -6.72 2.91
C SER A 18 12.72 -6.21 4.24
N ARG A 19 13.34 -5.17 4.82
CA ARG A 19 12.88 -4.54 6.06
C ARG A 19 11.42 -4.06 6.00
N LEU A 20 10.97 -3.53 4.86
CA LEU A 20 9.61 -3.01 4.70
C LEU A 20 8.60 -4.12 4.43
N VAL A 21 9.00 -5.17 3.72
CA VAL A 21 8.18 -6.38 3.52
C VAL A 21 7.90 -7.04 4.86
N GLU A 22 8.94 -7.30 5.66
CA GLU A 22 8.78 -7.87 7.00
C GLU A 22 7.88 -6.99 7.88
N TRP A 23 8.11 -5.67 7.88
CA TRP A 23 7.32 -4.73 8.68
C TRP A 23 5.83 -4.75 8.30
N ARG A 24 5.48 -4.62 7.01
CA ARG A 24 4.08 -4.52 6.57
C ARG A 24 3.31 -5.81 6.81
N GLU A 25 3.97 -6.96 6.66
CA GLU A 25 3.39 -8.28 6.89
C GLU A 25 3.15 -8.52 8.37
N ARG A 26 4.13 -8.20 9.24
CA ARG A 26 3.94 -8.28 10.69
C ARG A 26 2.79 -7.42 11.17
N VAL A 27 2.71 -6.16 10.72
CA VAL A 27 1.61 -5.24 11.08
C VAL A 27 0.25 -5.75 10.61
N ALA A 28 0.18 -6.40 9.45
CA ALA A 28 -1.06 -6.97 8.93
C ALA A 28 -1.55 -8.19 9.74
N VAL A 29 -0.64 -8.90 10.42
CA VAL A 29 -0.97 -10.01 11.32
C VAL A 29 -1.30 -9.52 12.73
N GLU A 30 -0.43 -8.71 13.33
CA GLU A 30 -0.59 -8.25 14.71
C GLU A 30 -1.82 -7.35 14.86
N LYS A 31 -1.98 -6.42 13.91
CA LYS A 31 -3.03 -5.38 13.85
C LYS A 31 -3.14 -4.53 15.12
N ARG A 32 -3.70 -3.34 14.99
CA ARG A 32 -4.09 -2.57 16.17
C ARG A 32 -5.34 -3.22 16.77
N ALA A 33 -5.45 -3.29 18.10
CA ALA A 33 -6.60 -3.90 18.79
C ALA A 33 -7.97 -3.40 18.27
N ALA A 34 -8.07 -2.10 17.94
CA ALA A 34 -9.27 -1.49 17.37
C ALA A 34 -9.66 -2.01 15.97
N PHE A 35 -8.75 -2.70 15.28
CA PHE A 35 -8.91 -3.19 13.90
C PHE A 35 -8.61 -4.68 13.77
N ARG A 36 -8.61 -5.44 14.88
CA ARG A 36 -8.17 -6.84 14.90
C ARG A 36 -8.95 -7.74 13.94
N ASP A 37 -10.25 -7.46 13.78
CA ASP A 37 -11.17 -8.25 12.97
C ASP A 37 -11.27 -7.75 11.51
N GLN A 38 -10.53 -6.69 11.16
CA GLN A 38 -10.50 -6.17 9.78
C GLN A 38 -9.44 -6.90 8.95
N GLU A 39 -9.74 -7.15 7.68
CA GLU A 39 -8.74 -7.58 6.72
C GLU A 39 -7.75 -6.42 6.47
N TYR A 40 -6.46 -6.76 6.36
CA TYR A 40 -5.40 -5.79 6.09
C TYR A 40 -4.79 -6.08 4.73
N TRP A 41 -4.55 -5.02 3.95
CA TRP A 41 -3.85 -5.11 2.67
C TRP A 41 -2.46 -5.77 2.75
N GLY A 42 -1.62 -5.36 3.70
CA GLY A 42 -0.30 -5.98 3.94
C GLY A 42 0.69 -5.92 2.77
N ARG A 43 0.48 -5.03 1.78
CA ARG A 43 1.19 -4.99 0.49
C ARG A 43 1.55 -3.54 0.11
N PRO A 44 2.40 -3.31 -0.91
CA PRO A 44 2.64 -1.97 -1.44
C PRO A 44 1.34 -1.30 -1.86
N VAL A 45 1.23 0.00 -1.65
CA VAL A 45 0.02 0.78 -1.94
C VAL A 45 0.23 1.51 -3.27
N PRO A 46 -0.51 1.18 -4.33
CA PRO A 46 -0.47 1.95 -5.57
C PRO A 46 -1.02 3.36 -5.39
N GLY A 47 -0.76 4.24 -6.35
CA GLY A 47 -1.39 5.55 -6.39
C GLY A 47 -2.92 5.43 -6.55
N PHE A 48 -3.65 6.47 -6.18
CA PHE A 48 -5.08 6.57 -6.43
C PHE A 48 -5.41 7.97 -6.96
N GLY A 49 -6.51 8.07 -7.70
CA GLY A 49 -7.04 9.34 -8.19
C GLY A 49 -7.42 9.28 -9.65
N ASP A 50 -7.70 10.46 -10.21
CA ASP A 50 -8.01 10.62 -11.62
C ASP A 50 -6.73 10.53 -12.47
N PRO A 51 -6.61 9.59 -13.44
CA PRO A 51 -5.50 9.54 -14.40
C PRO A 51 -5.28 10.83 -15.19
N ALA A 52 -6.32 11.67 -15.32
CA ALA A 52 -6.29 12.97 -15.98
C ALA A 52 -6.16 14.15 -14.98
N ALA A 53 -5.86 13.88 -13.70
CA ALA A 53 -5.69 14.92 -12.69
C ALA A 53 -4.60 15.94 -13.09
N ARG A 54 -4.89 17.22 -12.82
CA ARG A 54 -3.94 18.34 -13.06
C ARG A 54 -3.03 18.64 -11.87
N LEU A 55 -3.25 17.97 -10.74
CA LEU A 55 -2.52 18.14 -9.49
C LEU A 55 -2.17 16.76 -8.92
N LEU A 56 -0.91 16.60 -8.50
CA LEU A 56 -0.43 15.40 -7.82
C LEU A 56 -0.01 15.76 -6.39
N ILE A 57 -0.51 15.00 -5.42
CA ILE A 57 -0.09 15.10 -4.02
C ILE A 57 0.79 13.89 -3.71
N VAL A 58 2.05 14.14 -3.32
CA VAL A 58 3.01 13.09 -2.98
C VAL A 58 3.23 13.09 -1.47
N GLY A 59 2.79 12.01 -0.81
CA GLY A 59 3.02 11.80 0.62
C GLY A 59 4.38 11.17 0.92
N LEU A 60 4.68 10.99 2.22
CA LEU A 60 5.94 10.38 2.67
C LEU A 60 5.93 8.84 2.52
N ALA A 61 4.97 8.17 3.16
CA ALA A 61 4.85 6.71 3.18
C ALA A 61 3.45 6.26 3.64
N PRO A 62 3.04 5.01 3.34
CA PRO A 62 1.81 4.44 3.88
C PRO A 62 1.81 4.33 5.42
N ALA A 63 0.69 4.68 6.05
CA ALA A 63 0.50 4.45 7.47
C ALA A 63 0.20 2.96 7.76
N ALA A 64 0.77 2.45 8.86
CA ALA A 64 0.67 1.06 9.30
C ALA A 64 -0.77 0.52 9.42
N HIS A 65 -1.73 1.37 9.81
CA HIS A 65 -3.15 1.01 9.96
C HIS A 65 -4.07 1.86 9.08
N GLY A 66 -3.49 2.65 8.17
CA GLY A 66 -4.22 3.53 7.25
C GLY A 66 -4.39 2.84 5.90
N ALA A 67 -3.39 2.99 5.04
CA ALA A 67 -3.37 2.43 3.69
C ALA A 67 -2.86 0.98 3.61
N ASN A 68 -2.30 0.45 4.70
CA ASN A 68 -1.92 -0.96 4.82
C ASN A 68 -3.05 -1.83 5.41
N ARG A 69 -4.20 -1.22 5.71
CA ARG A 69 -5.45 -1.88 6.10
C ARG A 69 -6.34 -1.89 4.86
#